data_AF-K4ICL4-F1
#
_entry.id   AF-K4ICL4-F1
#
_cell.length_a   1.000
_cell.length_b   1.000
_cell.length_c   1.000
_cell.angle_alpha   90.00
_cell.angle_beta   90.00
_cell.angle_gamma   90.00
#
_symmetry.space_group_name_H-M   'P 1'
#
loop_
_entity.id
_entity.type
_entity.pdbx_description
1 polymer ?
#
loop_
_entity_poly.entity_id
_entity_poly.type
_entity_poly.pdbx_seq_one_letter_code
_entity_poly.pdbx_strand_id
1 'polypeptide(L)'
;MNLNDISTQLLYTTFPIWVERNNGEKSFGTGFIINHKLDDEKSVPLLVTNNHVIADAKQIITEFVALEGDKPPKINKIRVELSAATFLSTANKDLDLAIHPIAPLINQLNSNNTPVFYRTIDESIIPSKKQIEELSAIEDVTFIGYPSGLLDRVNLTPLIRRGITSSPIWNNFNGEQKFLIDAGVYPGSSGSPVFIFNQGSYGHSGGIIMGTRLIFVGILSESVIRKDENAASYFLGLGAVINSEAVSAYVKSFVDKNISKST
;
A
#
# COMPACT_ATOMS: atom_id res chain seq x y z
N MET A 1 15.68 15.90 -7.56
CA MET A 1 15.06 15.05 -6.51
C MET A 1 16.15 14.15 -5.96
N ASN A 2 16.25 14.01 -4.64
CA ASN A 2 17.28 13.18 -4.00
C ASN A 2 16.77 11.73 -3.85
N LEU A 3 17.08 10.85 -4.81
CA LEU A 3 16.65 9.45 -4.76
C LEU A 3 17.41 8.61 -3.74
N ASN A 4 18.43 9.15 -3.07
CA ASN A 4 19.13 8.46 -1.97
C ASN A 4 18.40 8.65 -0.63
N ASP A 5 17.43 9.57 -0.57
CA ASP A 5 16.61 9.77 0.62
C ASP A 5 15.45 8.77 0.66
N ILE A 6 15.32 8.04 1.78
CA ILE A 6 14.31 7.00 1.97
C ILE A 6 12.90 7.59 1.83
N SER A 7 12.63 8.76 2.41
CA SER A 7 11.31 9.38 2.35
C SER A 7 10.89 9.71 0.91
N THR A 8 11.86 10.14 0.10
CA THR A 8 11.69 10.38 -1.33
C THR A 8 11.42 9.08 -2.10
N GLN A 9 12.11 7.98 -1.75
CA GLN A 9 11.85 6.68 -2.38
C GLN A 9 10.45 6.14 -2.08
N LEU A 10 9.92 6.38 -0.87
CA LEU A 10 8.59 5.92 -0.48
C LEU A 10 7.47 6.50 -1.36
N LEU A 11 7.65 7.70 -1.93
CA LEU A 11 6.70 8.31 -2.87
C LEU A 11 6.48 7.49 -4.15
N TYR A 12 7.42 6.60 -4.48
CA TYR A 12 7.38 5.77 -5.69
C TYR A 12 6.96 4.32 -5.40
N THR A 13 6.53 4.04 -4.17
CA THR A 13 6.00 2.71 -3.80
C THR A 13 4.52 2.58 -4.08
N THR A 14 3.80 3.70 -4.27
CA THR A 14 2.35 3.76 -4.36
C THR A 14 1.86 4.18 -5.74
N PHE A 15 0.69 3.70 -6.11
CA PHE A 15 0.07 3.89 -7.41
C PHE A 15 -1.39 4.28 -7.25
N PRO A 16 -1.89 5.24 -8.04
CA PRO A 16 -3.32 5.51 -8.09
C PRO A 16 -4.03 4.35 -8.80
N ILE A 17 -5.20 3.97 -8.30
CA ILE A 17 -6.06 2.97 -8.93
C ILE A 17 -7.39 3.65 -9.24
N TRP A 18 -7.72 3.77 -10.53
CA TRP A 18 -9.03 4.19 -10.98
C TRP A 18 -9.82 2.95 -11.42
N VAL A 19 -11.05 2.84 -10.96
CA VAL A 19 -11.93 1.72 -11.27
C VAL A 19 -13.23 2.24 -11.86
N GLU A 20 -13.62 1.69 -13.01
CA GLU A 20 -14.99 1.77 -13.52
C GLU A 20 -15.68 0.44 -13.23
N ARG A 21 -16.86 0.47 -12.61
CA ARG A 21 -17.66 -0.70 -12.25
C ARG A 21 -18.65 -1.05 -13.36
N ASN A 22 -19.22 -2.24 -13.30
CA ASN A 22 -20.22 -2.70 -14.29
C ASN A 22 -21.46 -1.80 -14.40
N ASN A 23 -21.84 -1.12 -13.32
CA ASN A 23 -22.94 -0.15 -13.28
C ASN A 23 -22.55 1.26 -13.77
N GLY A 24 -21.31 1.47 -14.23
CA GLY A 24 -20.77 2.76 -14.66
C GLY A 24 -20.25 3.65 -13.52
N GLU A 25 -20.36 3.22 -12.26
CA GLU A 25 -19.82 3.94 -11.11
C GLU A 25 -18.29 3.98 -11.18
N LYS A 26 -17.72 5.14 -10.85
CA LYS A 26 -16.28 5.34 -10.79
C LYS A 26 -15.84 5.38 -9.34
N SER A 27 -14.84 4.58 -9.01
CA SER A 27 -14.20 4.60 -7.70
C SER A 27 -12.70 4.77 -7.86
N PHE A 28 -12.07 5.13 -6.75
CA PHE A 28 -10.66 5.46 -6.70
C PHE A 28 -10.04 4.88 -5.43
N GLY A 29 -8.82 4.39 -5.53
CA GLY A 29 -8.04 3.94 -4.38
C GLY A 29 -6.54 4.05 -4.63
N THR A 30 -5.79 3.53 -3.66
CA THR A 30 -4.33 3.43 -3.71
C THR A 30 -3.95 1.96 -3.86
N GLY A 31 -2.86 1.69 -4.55
CA GLY A 31 -2.15 0.42 -4.48
C GLY A 31 -0.67 0.64 -4.21
N PHE A 32 0.04 -0.41 -3.85
CA PHE A 32 1.49 -0.39 -3.70
C PHE A 32 2.10 -1.71 -4.13
N ILE A 33 3.39 -1.72 -4.46
CA ILE A 33 4.05 -2.95 -4.90
C ILE A 33 4.81 -3.58 -3.73
N ILE A 34 4.51 -4.84 -3.44
CA ILE A 34 5.37 -5.72 -2.64
C ILE A 34 6.23 -6.54 -3.60
N ASN A 35 7.53 -6.65 -3.30
CA ASN A 35 8.42 -7.55 -4.02
C ASN A 35 8.68 -8.80 -3.17
N HIS A 36 8.02 -9.91 -3.51
CA HIS A 36 8.15 -11.18 -2.80
C HIS A 36 9.36 -11.97 -3.33
N LYS A 37 10.29 -12.39 -2.46
CA LYS A 37 11.47 -13.14 -2.89
C LYS A 37 11.13 -14.62 -3.06
N LEU A 38 11.49 -15.18 -4.21
CA LEU A 38 11.41 -16.63 -4.47
C LEU A 38 12.71 -17.32 -4.04
N ASP A 39 13.83 -16.69 -4.38
CA ASP A 39 15.19 -17.07 -4.03
C ASP A 39 16.07 -15.80 -3.98
N ASP A 40 17.40 -15.97 -3.88
CA ASP A 40 18.35 -14.85 -3.79
C ASP A 40 18.40 -13.99 -5.07
N GLU A 41 18.00 -14.52 -6.22
CA GLU A 41 18.10 -13.89 -7.54
C GLU A 41 16.73 -13.52 -8.14
N LYS A 42 15.65 -14.17 -7.70
CA LYS A 42 14.31 -14.03 -8.27
C LYS A 42 13.32 -13.47 -7.27
N SER A 43 12.54 -12.51 -7.74
CA SER A 43 11.43 -11.94 -7.00
C SER A 43 10.21 -11.71 -7.90
N VAL A 44 9.03 -11.66 -7.26
CA VAL A 44 7.76 -11.39 -7.92
C VAL A 44 7.22 -10.05 -7.44
N PRO A 45 7.16 -9.03 -8.32
CA PRO A 45 6.48 -7.78 -8.00
C PRO A 45 4.97 -7.94 -8.10
N LEU A 46 4.29 -7.61 -7.00
CA LEU A 46 2.86 -7.78 -6.80
C LEU A 46 2.25 -6.43 -6.41
N LEU A 47 1.32 -5.92 -7.23
CA LEU A 47 0.52 -4.76 -6.86
C LEU A 47 -0.57 -5.20 -5.89
N VAL A 48 -0.58 -4.61 -4.70
CA VAL A 48 -1.50 -4.91 -3.60
C VAL A 48 -2.43 -3.72 -3.39
N THR A 49 -3.71 -3.99 -3.14
CA THR A 49 -4.72 -3.00 -2.75
C THR A 49 -5.81 -3.69 -1.91
N ASN A 50 -6.81 -2.94 -1.46
CA ASN A 50 -7.98 -3.55 -0.82
C ASN A 50 -8.95 -4.14 -1.85
N ASN A 51 -9.62 -5.22 -1.48
CA ASN A 51 -10.61 -5.85 -2.35
C ASN A 51 -11.77 -4.89 -2.67
N HIS A 52 -12.28 -4.12 -1.71
CA HIS A 52 -13.41 -3.21 -1.96
C HIS A 52 -13.10 -2.11 -3.00
N VAL A 53 -11.82 -1.74 -3.18
CA VAL A 53 -11.37 -0.79 -4.21
C VAL A 53 -11.65 -1.34 -5.60
N ILE A 54 -11.39 -2.64 -5.82
CA ILE A 54 -11.50 -3.30 -7.13
C ILE A 54 -12.76 -4.14 -7.30
N ALA A 55 -13.61 -4.25 -6.28
CA ALA A 55 -14.83 -5.04 -6.33
C ALA A 55 -15.71 -4.63 -7.52
N ASP A 56 -16.26 -5.61 -8.24
CA ASP A 56 -17.13 -5.41 -9.42
C ASP A 56 -16.51 -4.53 -10.53
N ALA A 57 -15.18 -4.46 -10.57
CA ALA A 57 -14.46 -3.72 -11.59
C ALA A 57 -14.72 -4.28 -12.98
N LYS A 58 -15.13 -3.40 -13.88
CA LYS A 58 -15.15 -3.62 -15.33
C LYS A 58 -13.81 -3.22 -15.94
N GLN A 59 -13.27 -2.07 -15.51
CA GLN A 59 -11.98 -1.54 -15.96
C GLN A 59 -11.17 -1.06 -14.77
N ILE A 60 -9.88 -1.36 -14.76
CA ILE A 60 -8.93 -0.92 -13.74
C ILE A 60 -7.77 -0.23 -14.44
N ILE A 61 -7.52 1.03 -14.09
CA ILE A 61 -6.43 1.81 -14.65
C ILE A 61 -5.47 2.18 -13.52
N THR A 62 -4.18 2.10 -13.80
CA THR A 62 -3.13 2.67 -12.96
C THR A 62 -2.15 3.47 -13.79
N GLU A 63 -1.18 4.11 -13.13
CA GLU A 63 -0.27 5.03 -13.77
C GLU A 63 1.11 4.99 -13.13
N PHE A 64 2.11 4.69 -13.95
CA PHE A 64 3.51 4.61 -13.55
C PHE A 64 4.26 5.87 -13.95
N VAL A 65 5.32 6.21 -13.23
CA VAL A 65 6.26 7.25 -13.65
C VAL A 65 7.15 6.67 -14.74
N ALA A 66 7.37 7.41 -15.83
CA ALA A 66 8.32 6.99 -16.86
C ALA A 66 9.74 6.94 -16.28
N LEU A 67 10.63 6.17 -16.91
CA LEU A 67 12.05 6.15 -16.58
C LEU A 67 12.84 6.75 -17.74
N GLU A 68 13.62 7.80 -17.47
CA GLU A 68 14.54 8.42 -18.43
C GLU A 68 15.96 8.33 -17.87
N GLY A 69 16.79 7.46 -18.47
CA GLY A 69 18.07 7.07 -17.89
C GLY A 69 17.85 6.38 -16.54
N ASP A 70 18.47 6.89 -15.47
CA ASP A 70 18.37 6.35 -14.10
C ASP A 70 17.41 7.13 -13.19
N LYS A 71 16.60 8.04 -13.75
CA LYS A 71 15.79 8.98 -12.96
C LYS A 71 14.35 9.06 -13.45
N PRO A 72 13.37 9.25 -12.53
CA PRO A 72 12.03 9.65 -12.92
C PRO A 72 12.09 11.10 -13.45
N PRO A 73 11.68 11.36 -14.70
CA PRO A 73 11.47 12.71 -15.18
C PRO A 73 10.29 13.32 -14.42
N LYS A 74 10.26 14.65 -14.30
CA LYS A 74 9.29 15.33 -13.41
C LYS A 74 7.82 15.17 -13.82
N ILE A 75 7.51 14.85 -15.09
CA ILE A 75 6.16 15.06 -15.65
C ILE A 75 5.67 13.89 -16.52
N ASN A 76 6.50 12.91 -16.88
CA ASN A 76 6.08 11.85 -17.80
C ASN A 76 5.55 10.64 -17.04
N LYS A 77 4.30 10.27 -17.33
CA LYS A 77 3.63 9.11 -16.75
C LYS A 77 3.02 8.23 -17.83
N ILE A 78 3.00 6.93 -17.54
CA ILE A 78 2.52 5.88 -18.43
C ILE A 78 1.27 5.29 -17.80
N ARG A 79 0.13 5.57 -18.43
CA ARG A 79 -1.16 5.03 -18.03
C ARG A 79 -1.31 3.63 -18.60
N VAL A 80 -1.71 2.70 -17.75
CA VAL A 80 -1.84 1.29 -18.09
C VAL A 80 -3.16 0.75 -17.57
N GLU A 81 -3.78 -0.12 -18.36
CA GLU A 81 -4.94 -0.87 -17.94
C GLU A 81 -4.50 -2.21 -17.34
N LEU A 82 -5.01 -2.51 -16.15
CA LEU A 82 -4.79 -3.79 -15.48
C LEU A 82 -5.95 -4.73 -15.80
N SER A 83 -5.67 -6.04 -15.83
CA SER A 83 -6.69 -7.04 -16.09
C SER A 83 -7.64 -7.12 -14.89
N ALA A 84 -8.86 -6.59 -15.04
CA ALA A 84 -9.90 -6.68 -14.02
C ALA A 84 -10.17 -8.14 -13.63
N ALA A 85 -10.21 -9.05 -14.61
CA ALA A 85 -10.38 -10.48 -14.36
C ALA A 85 -9.26 -11.08 -13.49
N THR A 86 -8.00 -10.70 -13.72
CA THR A 86 -6.85 -11.16 -12.92
C THR A 86 -6.88 -10.57 -11.50
N PHE A 87 -7.29 -9.31 -11.35
CA PHE A 87 -7.36 -8.67 -10.03
C PHE A 87 -8.52 -9.23 -9.19
N LEU A 88 -9.66 -9.53 -9.83
CA LEU A 88 -10.84 -10.08 -9.17
C LEU A 88 -10.65 -11.55 -8.78
N SER A 89 -9.93 -12.35 -9.60
CA SER A 89 -9.68 -13.77 -9.30
C SER A 89 -8.73 -13.97 -8.11
N THR A 90 -8.03 -12.92 -7.72
CA THR A 90 -7.03 -12.87 -6.64
C THR A 90 -7.49 -11.99 -5.48
N ALA A 91 -8.80 -11.74 -5.37
CA ALA A 91 -9.38 -10.99 -4.27
C ALA A 91 -9.77 -11.93 -3.11
N ASN A 92 -9.38 -11.53 -1.90
CA ASN A 92 -9.83 -12.12 -0.65
C ASN A 92 -10.78 -11.14 0.03
N LYS A 93 -12.07 -11.46 0.02
CA LYS A 93 -13.12 -10.60 0.59
C LYS A 93 -13.05 -10.53 2.11
N ASP A 94 -12.67 -11.62 2.78
CA ASP A 94 -12.64 -11.71 4.23
C ASP A 94 -11.50 -10.87 4.83
N LEU A 95 -10.35 -10.84 4.16
CA LEU A 95 -9.22 -9.99 4.53
C LEU A 95 -9.29 -8.58 3.94
N ASP A 96 -10.23 -8.33 3.03
CA ASP A 96 -10.30 -7.13 2.21
C ASP A 96 -8.99 -6.81 1.46
N LEU A 97 -8.38 -7.81 0.82
CA LEU A 97 -7.12 -7.70 0.06
C LEU A 97 -7.25 -8.22 -1.36
N ALA A 98 -6.53 -7.62 -2.31
CA ALA A 98 -6.41 -8.13 -3.68
C ALA A 98 -4.98 -7.94 -4.21
N ILE A 99 -4.53 -8.84 -5.10
CA ILE A 99 -3.15 -8.86 -5.62
C ILE A 99 -3.15 -8.98 -7.16
N HIS A 100 -2.46 -8.07 -7.85
CA HIS A 100 -2.20 -8.21 -9.28
C HIS A 100 -0.71 -8.42 -9.55
N PRO A 101 -0.27 -9.56 -10.12
CA PRO A 101 1.11 -9.71 -10.58
C PRO A 101 1.40 -8.73 -11.71
N ILE A 102 2.48 -7.96 -11.60
CA ILE A 102 2.80 -6.91 -12.59
C ILE A 102 4.03 -7.21 -13.44
N ALA A 103 4.78 -8.28 -13.17
CA ALA A 103 5.95 -8.63 -13.97
C ALA A 103 5.68 -8.71 -15.49
N PRO A 104 4.57 -9.31 -15.98
CA PRO A 104 4.26 -9.32 -17.41
C PRO A 104 4.08 -7.90 -17.98
N LEU A 105 3.41 -7.02 -17.24
CA LEU A 105 3.20 -5.62 -17.62
C LEU A 105 4.54 -4.87 -17.70
N ILE A 106 5.40 -5.02 -16.69
CA ILE A 106 6.73 -4.38 -16.69
C ILE A 106 7.58 -4.87 -17.87
N ASN A 107 7.58 -6.18 -18.15
CA ASN A 107 8.30 -6.75 -19.28
C ASN A 107 7.79 -6.22 -20.63
N GLN A 108 6.46 -6.09 -20.77
CA GLN A 108 5.84 -5.51 -21.97
C GLN A 108 6.26 -4.04 -22.16
N LEU A 109 6.21 -3.23 -21.10
CA LEU A 109 6.61 -1.83 -21.15
C LEU A 109 8.08 -1.66 -21.54
N ASN A 110 8.96 -2.49 -20.97
CA ASN A 110 10.38 -2.50 -21.32
C ASN A 110 10.61 -2.94 -22.78
N SER A 111 9.89 -3.96 -23.26
CA SER A 111 10.00 -4.44 -24.65
C SER A 111 9.52 -3.41 -25.67
N ASN A 112 8.60 -2.52 -25.25
CA ASN A 112 8.12 -1.39 -26.05
C ASN A 112 8.98 -0.12 -25.88
N ASN A 113 10.17 -0.23 -25.27
CA ASN A 113 11.07 0.89 -25.02
C ASN A 113 10.41 2.04 -24.23
N THR A 114 9.49 1.70 -23.31
CA THR A 114 8.81 2.65 -22.44
C THR A 114 9.00 2.24 -20.96
N PRO A 115 10.26 2.20 -20.48
CA PRO A 115 10.55 1.75 -19.13
C PRO A 115 9.89 2.66 -18.08
N VAL A 116 9.56 2.07 -16.92
CA VAL A 116 8.89 2.76 -15.81
C VAL A 116 9.77 2.80 -14.57
N PHE A 117 9.66 3.89 -13.83
CA PHE A 117 10.28 4.06 -12.53
C PHE A 117 9.29 3.74 -11.42
N TYR A 118 9.68 2.82 -10.55
CA TYR A 118 8.95 2.50 -9.32
C TYR A 118 9.89 2.00 -8.22
N ARG A 119 9.36 1.99 -7.00
CA ARG A 119 9.94 1.35 -5.83
C ARG A 119 8.97 0.31 -5.29
N THR A 120 9.49 -0.60 -4.49
CA THR A 120 8.72 -1.70 -3.90
C THR A 120 8.94 -1.72 -2.40
N ILE A 121 7.94 -2.23 -1.68
CA ILE A 121 8.09 -2.67 -0.30
C ILE A 121 8.80 -4.02 -0.33
N ASP A 122 10.00 -4.07 0.23
CA ASP A 122 10.77 -5.30 0.40
C ASP A 122 10.34 -6.03 1.68
N GLU A 123 10.43 -7.35 1.68
CA GLU A 123 10.06 -8.15 2.85
C GLU A 123 10.92 -7.87 4.08
N SER A 124 12.14 -7.34 3.90
CA SER A 124 13.03 -6.94 5.00
C SER A 124 12.49 -5.82 5.87
N ILE A 125 11.53 -5.03 5.40
CA ILE A 125 10.87 -3.99 6.21
C ILE A 125 9.53 -4.45 6.81
N ILE A 126 9.13 -5.71 6.58
CA ILE A 126 7.99 -6.33 7.28
C ILE A 126 8.50 -6.82 8.64
N PRO A 127 7.88 -6.41 9.76
CA PRO A 127 8.38 -6.76 11.07
C PRO A 127 8.12 -8.24 11.38
N SER A 128 9.11 -8.88 12.01
CA SER A 128 8.92 -10.16 12.69
C SER A 128 7.99 -10.00 13.89
N LYS A 129 7.44 -11.12 14.38
CA LYS A 129 6.61 -11.14 15.61
C LYS A 129 7.32 -10.48 16.80
N LYS A 130 8.61 -10.79 16.98
CA LYS A 130 9.43 -10.18 18.02
C LYS A 130 9.51 -8.65 17.87
N GLN A 131 9.73 -8.16 16.65
CA GLN A 131 9.77 -6.72 16.40
C GLN A 131 8.41 -6.05 16.66
N ILE A 132 7.30 -6.73 16.37
CA ILE A 132 5.93 -6.25 16.68
C ILE A 132 5.72 -6.15 18.19
N GLU A 133 6.13 -7.17 18.97
CA GLU A 133 6.04 -7.19 20.43
C GLU A 133 6.91 -6.12 21.12
N GLU A 134 7.98 -5.69 20.43
CA GLU A 134 8.89 -4.63 20.88
C GLU A 134 8.41 -3.20 20.56
N LEU A 135 7.31 -3.06 19.80
CA LEU A 135 6.73 -1.74 19.50
C LEU A 135 6.13 -1.09 20.74
N SER A 136 6.03 0.24 20.70
CA SER A 136 5.30 1.00 21.70
C SER A 136 3.79 0.99 21.40
N ALA A 137 2.96 1.19 22.43
CA ALA A 137 1.52 1.30 22.21
C ALA A 137 1.16 2.54 21.38
N ILE A 138 2.00 3.57 21.47
CA ILE A 138 1.93 4.82 20.72
C ILE A 138 3.13 4.86 19.78
N GLU A 139 2.89 4.70 18.49
CA GLU A 139 3.87 4.78 17.43
C GLU A 139 3.48 5.87 16.44
N ASP A 140 4.46 6.66 15.99
CA ASP A 140 4.31 7.56 14.85
C ASP A 140 4.11 6.72 13.58
N VAL A 141 2.98 6.94 12.90
CA VAL A 141 2.69 6.28 11.62
C VAL A 141 2.68 7.29 10.47
N THR A 142 3.17 6.85 9.32
CA THR A 142 3.15 7.57 8.05
C THR A 142 2.49 6.68 7.01
N PHE A 143 1.54 7.20 6.25
CA PHE A 143 0.97 6.50 5.11
C PHE A 143 0.95 7.40 3.89
N ILE A 144 1.08 6.77 2.73
CA ILE A 144 1.25 7.46 1.45
C ILE A 144 0.20 6.92 0.50
N GLY A 145 -0.48 7.81 -0.21
CA GLY A 145 -1.50 7.40 -1.16
C GLY A 145 -2.21 8.59 -1.78
N TYR A 146 -3.44 8.35 -2.21
CA TYR A 146 -4.17 9.27 -3.07
C TYR A 146 -5.59 9.55 -2.52
N PRO A 147 -5.71 10.13 -1.31
CA PRO A 147 -7.01 10.37 -0.69
C PRO A 147 -7.92 11.19 -1.63
N SER A 148 -9.16 10.73 -1.81
CA SER A 148 -10.16 11.31 -2.71
C SER A 148 -9.70 11.46 -4.17
N GLY A 149 -8.74 10.65 -4.63
CA GLY A 149 -8.16 10.79 -5.97
C GLY A 149 -7.27 12.03 -6.13
N LEU A 150 -6.89 12.68 -5.03
CA LEU A 150 -5.98 13.81 -5.05
C LEU A 150 -4.56 13.31 -5.30
N LEU A 151 -3.97 13.82 -6.38
CA LEU A 151 -2.55 13.78 -6.64
C LEU A 151 -2.10 15.17 -7.07
N ASP A 152 -0.83 15.48 -6.87
CA ASP A 152 -0.24 16.65 -7.50
C ASP A 152 -0.30 16.46 -9.02
N ARG A 153 -1.10 17.22 -9.76
CA ARG A 153 -1.24 17.01 -11.21
C ARG A 153 -0.02 17.46 -12.03
N VAL A 154 0.88 18.23 -11.42
CA VAL A 154 2.09 18.74 -12.08
C VAL A 154 3.27 17.84 -11.79
N ASN A 155 3.50 17.51 -10.50
CA ASN A 155 4.62 16.68 -10.06
C ASN A 155 4.25 15.19 -9.96
N LEU A 156 2.95 14.88 -10.06
CA LEU A 156 2.40 13.54 -10.16
C LEU A 156 2.75 12.62 -8.98
N THR A 157 2.97 13.20 -7.81
CA THR A 157 3.29 12.49 -6.56
C THR A 157 2.04 12.20 -5.73
N PRO A 158 2.08 11.14 -4.89
CA PRO A 158 1.06 10.90 -3.88
C PRO A 158 1.07 11.96 -2.78
N LEU A 159 0.08 11.91 -1.91
CA LEU A 159 0.03 12.68 -0.67
C LEU A 159 0.60 11.86 0.49
N ILE A 160 1.40 12.51 1.32
CA ILE A 160 1.94 11.94 2.56
C ILE A 160 1.04 12.37 3.71
N ARG A 161 0.67 11.43 4.58
CA ARG A 161 -0.06 11.70 5.81
C ARG A 161 0.62 11.06 7.00
N ARG A 162 0.47 11.69 8.16
CA ARG A 162 0.98 11.21 9.44
C ARG A 162 -0.12 11.17 10.48
N GLY A 163 0.09 10.31 11.47
CA GLY A 163 -0.75 10.12 12.63
C GLY A 163 -0.03 9.28 13.67
N ILE A 164 -0.80 8.72 14.60
CA ILE A 164 -0.31 7.78 15.61
C ILE A 164 -1.16 6.52 15.65
N THR A 165 -0.67 5.46 16.28
CA THR A 165 -1.52 4.32 16.64
C THR A 165 -2.59 4.74 17.65
N SER A 166 -3.84 4.33 17.42
CA SER A 166 -4.96 4.43 18.37
C SER A 166 -5.24 3.12 19.08
N SER A 167 -4.80 2.01 18.51
CA SER A 167 -4.70 0.73 19.20
C SER A 167 -3.33 0.12 18.95
N PRO A 168 -2.78 -0.65 19.91
CA PRO A 168 -1.48 -1.29 19.72
C PRO A 168 -1.45 -2.25 18.52
N ILE A 169 -0.36 -2.22 17.75
CA ILE A 169 -0.19 -3.02 16.52
C ILE A 169 -0.17 -4.53 16.80
N TRP A 170 0.32 -4.94 17.98
CA TRP A 170 0.39 -6.36 18.36
C TRP A 170 -0.95 -6.99 18.71
N ASN A 171 -2.03 -6.20 18.78
CA ASN A 171 -3.36 -6.69 19.10
C ASN A 171 -4.20 -6.85 17.83
N ASN A 172 -5.03 -7.89 17.79
CA ASN A 172 -6.13 -8.00 16.84
C ASN A 172 -7.31 -7.17 17.34
N PHE A 173 -7.56 -6.01 16.73
CA PHE A 173 -8.68 -5.16 17.11
C PHE A 173 -10.01 -5.85 16.82
N ASN A 174 -10.82 -6.08 17.87
CA ASN A 174 -12.05 -6.88 17.83
C ASN A 174 -11.86 -8.30 17.27
N GLY A 175 -10.68 -8.89 17.45
CA GLY A 175 -10.37 -10.24 16.95
C GLY A 175 -10.04 -10.31 15.46
N GLU A 176 -10.10 -9.18 14.74
CA GLU A 176 -9.67 -9.07 13.35
C GLU A 176 -8.17 -8.72 13.27
N GLN A 177 -7.48 -9.17 12.21
CA GLN A 177 -6.05 -8.90 11.99
C GLN A 177 -5.79 -7.45 11.54
N LYS A 178 -6.25 -6.50 12.35
CA LYS A 178 -6.14 -5.06 12.12
C LYS A 178 -5.89 -4.28 13.40
N PHE A 179 -5.38 -3.07 13.26
CA PHE A 179 -5.26 -2.08 14.31
C PHE A 179 -5.82 -0.72 13.85
N LEU A 180 -6.02 0.20 14.79
CA LEU A 180 -6.51 1.54 14.51
C LEU A 180 -5.38 2.58 14.58
N ILE A 181 -5.50 3.61 13.75
CA ILE A 181 -4.66 4.81 13.76
C ILE A 181 -5.52 6.06 13.90
N ASP A 182 -4.97 7.08 14.54
CA ASP A 182 -5.54 8.43 14.61
C ASP A 182 -4.83 9.27 13.56
N ALA A 183 -5.53 9.52 12.47
CA ALA A 183 -5.07 10.32 11.37
C ALA A 183 -6.25 10.81 10.53
N GLY A 184 -6.03 11.85 9.72
CA GLY A 184 -7.02 12.26 8.73
C GLY A 184 -7.17 11.24 7.60
N VAL A 185 -7.87 10.15 7.85
CA VAL A 185 -8.17 9.10 6.88
C VAL A 185 -9.49 9.43 6.20
N TYR A 186 -9.45 9.48 4.87
CA TYR A 186 -10.59 9.86 4.03
C TYR A 186 -10.79 8.81 2.92
N PRO A 187 -12.00 8.76 2.30
CA PRO A 187 -12.24 7.92 1.12
C PRO A 187 -11.13 8.08 0.08
N GLY A 188 -10.71 6.98 -0.57
CA GLY A 188 -9.57 6.96 -1.51
C GLY A 188 -8.21 6.76 -0.85
N SER A 189 -8.10 6.84 0.49
CA SER A 189 -6.89 6.41 1.23
C SER A 189 -6.79 4.87 1.30
N SER A 190 -7.87 4.15 1.01
CA SER A 190 -7.88 2.69 0.96
C SER A 190 -6.79 2.16 0.04
N GLY A 191 -6.06 1.18 0.54
CA GLY A 191 -4.93 0.54 -0.11
C GLY A 191 -3.59 1.26 0.09
N SER A 192 -3.56 2.35 0.86
CA SER A 192 -2.29 3.03 1.20
C SER A 192 -1.44 2.16 2.12
N PRO A 193 -0.14 1.96 1.83
CA PRO A 193 0.76 1.33 2.78
C PRO A 193 1.00 2.25 3.99
N VAL A 194 1.04 1.65 5.17
CA VAL A 194 1.27 2.31 6.45
C VAL A 194 2.63 1.87 6.99
N PHE A 195 3.42 2.86 7.39
CA PHE A 195 4.77 2.68 7.88
C PHE A 195 4.94 3.30 9.26
N ILE A 196 5.74 2.67 10.11
CA ILE A 196 6.49 3.40 11.13
C ILE A 196 7.75 3.92 10.45
N PHE A 197 7.92 5.23 10.42
CA PHE A 197 9.08 5.88 9.80
C PHE A 197 9.64 6.97 10.71
N ASN A 198 10.75 6.67 11.38
CA ASN A 198 11.46 7.62 12.23
C ASN A 198 12.85 7.88 11.67
N GLN A 199 13.30 9.13 11.74
CA GLN A 199 14.61 9.55 11.26
C GLN A 199 15.37 10.23 12.40
N GLY A 200 16.67 9.96 12.48
CA GLY A 200 17.57 10.53 13.49
C GLY A 200 17.55 9.77 14.82
N SER A 201 16.38 9.67 15.46
CA SER A 201 16.21 8.88 16.69
C SER A 201 14.76 8.47 16.93
N TYR A 202 14.54 7.42 17.72
CA TYR A 202 13.21 6.98 18.14
C TYR A 202 13.22 6.36 19.53
N GLY A 203 12.06 6.38 20.20
CA GLY A 203 11.86 5.73 21.49
C GLY A 203 11.75 4.22 21.35
N HIS A 204 12.30 3.49 22.33
CA HIS A 204 12.19 2.05 22.47
C HIS A 204 12.04 1.69 23.96
N SER A 205 11.59 0.47 24.27
CA SER A 205 11.19 0.01 25.61
C SER A 205 12.20 0.27 26.74
N GLY A 206 13.49 0.47 26.42
CA GLY A 206 14.56 0.78 27.37
C GLY A 206 15.28 2.12 27.16
N GLY A 207 14.82 3.01 26.27
CA GLY A 207 15.48 4.30 26.03
C GLY A 207 15.29 4.88 24.63
N ILE A 208 16.30 5.59 24.14
CA ILE A 208 16.31 6.20 22.81
C ILE A 208 17.33 5.47 21.94
N ILE A 209 16.91 5.07 20.74
CA ILE A 209 17.78 4.51 19.72
C ILE A 209 18.12 5.62 18.71
N MET A 210 19.41 5.81 18.45
CA MET A 210 19.88 6.71 17.38
C MET A 210 19.86 5.95 16.05
N GLY A 211 19.23 6.53 15.03
CA GLY A 211 19.16 5.95 13.70
C GLY A 211 17.83 6.19 13.01
N THR A 212 17.66 5.49 11.89
CA THR A 212 16.44 5.50 11.08
C THR A 212 15.75 4.15 11.22
N ARG A 213 14.44 4.17 11.47
CA ARG A 213 13.58 3.00 11.53
C ARG A 213 12.53 3.13 10.44
N LEU A 214 12.45 2.15 9.55
CA LEU A 214 11.39 2.02 8.55
C LEU A 214 10.78 0.62 8.67
N ILE A 215 9.49 0.56 8.99
CA ILE A 215 8.76 -0.70 9.15
C ILE A 215 7.43 -0.57 8.41
N PHE A 216 7.11 -1.51 7.52
CA PHE A 216 5.78 -1.65 6.93
C PHE A 216 4.87 -2.38 7.92
N VAL A 217 3.90 -1.67 8.48
CA VAL A 217 3.02 -2.19 9.55
C VAL A 217 1.65 -2.61 9.04
N GLY A 218 1.29 -2.25 7.79
CA GLY A 218 0.05 -2.75 7.20
C GLY A 218 -0.49 -1.90 6.07
N ILE A 219 -1.72 -2.18 5.67
CA ILE A 219 -2.45 -1.52 4.60
C ILE A 219 -3.73 -0.88 5.15
N LEU A 220 -3.92 0.40 4.85
CA LEU A 220 -5.08 1.16 5.30
C LEU A 220 -6.35 0.70 4.56
N SER A 221 -7.37 0.25 5.29
CA SER A 221 -8.57 -0.36 4.71
C SER A 221 -9.79 0.56 4.74
N GLU A 222 -10.09 1.12 5.91
CA GLU A 222 -11.36 1.81 6.15
C GLU A 222 -11.18 3.04 7.04
N SER A 223 -12.05 4.03 6.85
CA SER A 223 -12.22 5.14 7.81
C SER A 223 -13.34 4.76 8.77
N VAL A 224 -13.15 4.98 10.07
CA VAL A 224 -14.21 4.74 11.05
C VAL A 224 -15.21 5.90 11.01
N ILE A 225 -16.46 5.57 10.72
CA ILE A 225 -17.56 6.52 10.61
C ILE A 225 -18.54 6.24 11.74
N ARG A 226 -18.97 7.28 12.44
CA ARG A 226 -20.13 7.17 13.33
C ARG A 226 -21.39 7.40 12.51
N LYS A 227 -22.24 6.38 12.50
CA LYS A 227 -23.61 6.47 11.98
C LYS A 227 -24.53 6.87 13.11
N ASP A 228 -25.39 7.84 12.87
CA ASP A 228 -26.46 8.26 13.75
C ASP A 228 -27.75 8.19 12.93
N GLU A 229 -28.81 7.60 13.47
CA GLU A 229 -30.09 7.47 12.76
C GLU A 229 -30.77 8.84 12.56
N ASN A 230 -30.44 9.82 13.41
CA ASN A 230 -31.06 11.14 13.43
C ASN A 230 -30.11 12.28 13.04
N ALA A 231 -28.87 11.97 12.63
CA ALA A 231 -27.89 12.98 12.23
C ALA A 231 -27.01 12.52 11.05
N ALA A 232 -26.40 13.48 10.35
CA ALA A 232 -25.44 13.18 9.30
C ALA A 232 -24.27 12.35 9.86
N SER A 233 -23.91 11.28 9.15
CA SER A 233 -22.73 10.48 9.49
C SER A 233 -21.47 11.34 9.40
N TYR A 234 -20.53 11.13 10.32
CA TYR A 234 -19.27 11.87 10.34
C TYR A 234 -18.08 10.94 10.62
N PHE A 235 -16.92 11.34 10.09
CA PHE A 235 -15.65 10.63 10.29
C PHE A 235 -15.14 10.86 11.71
N LEU A 236 -14.68 9.79 12.36
CA LEU A 236 -14.10 9.87 13.71
C LEU A 236 -12.62 10.25 13.73
N GLY A 237 -12.00 10.47 12.57
CA GLY A 237 -10.54 10.67 12.48
C GLY A 237 -9.74 9.39 12.74
N LEU A 238 -10.39 8.22 12.73
CA LEU A 238 -9.75 6.93 12.91
C LEU A 238 -9.71 6.18 11.57
N GLY A 239 -8.59 5.49 11.31
CA GLY A 239 -8.45 4.55 10.21
C GLY A 239 -8.15 3.15 10.72
N ALA A 240 -8.70 2.12 10.09
CA ALA A 240 -8.31 0.74 10.35
C ALA A 240 -7.27 0.27 9.34
N VAL A 241 -6.24 -0.40 9.85
CA VAL A 241 -5.08 -0.87 9.09
C VAL A 241 -5.00 -2.38 9.25
N ILE A 242 -5.07 -3.12 8.14
CA ILE A 242 -4.85 -4.57 8.12
C ILE A 242 -3.36 -4.82 8.36
N ASN A 243 -3.05 -5.70 9.33
CA ASN A 243 -1.69 -5.97 9.79
C ASN A 243 -0.77 -6.44 8.65
N SER A 244 0.49 -6.02 8.66
CA SER A 244 1.46 -6.47 7.65
C SER A 244 1.73 -7.97 7.68
N GLU A 245 1.55 -8.65 8.83
CA GLU A 245 1.57 -10.12 8.91
C GLU A 245 0.47 -10.75 8.03
N ALA A 246 -0.75 -10.21 8.08
CA ALA A 246 -1.86 -10.69 7.26
C ALA A 246 -1.60 -10.48 5.77
N VAL A 247 -1.07 -9.31 5.41
CA VAL A 247 -0.68 -8.98 4.03
C VAL A 247 0.43 -9.92 3.54
N SER A 248 1.47 -10.14 4.35
CA SER A 248 2.59 -11.04 4.02
C SER A 248 2.13 -12.49 3.85
N ALA A 249 1.30 -12.99 4.77
CA ALA A 249 0.73 -14.33 4.69
C ALA A 249 -0.14 -14.49 3.42
N TYR A 250 -0.91 -13.47 3.06
CA TYR A 250 -1.73 -13.48 1.86
C TYR A 250 -0.89 -13.50 0.58
N VAL A 251 0.14 -12.64 0.50
CA VAL A 251 1.10 -12.60 -0.62
C VAL A 251 1.79 -13.95 -0.80
N LYS A 252 2.33 -14.52 0.29
CA LYS A 252 3.00 -15.82 0.26
C LYS A 252 2.05 -16.93 -0.23
N SER A 253 0.86 -17.01 0.35
CA SER A 253 -0.17 -17.99 -0.05
C SER A 253 -0.55 -17.86 -1.53
N PHE A 254 -0.62 -16.64 -2.05
CA PHE A 254 -0.87 -16.39 -3.46
C PHE A 254 0.26 -16.92 -4.34
N VAL A 255 1.51 -16.61 -4.02
CA VAL A 255 2.69 -17.05 -4.79
C VAL A 255 2.83 -18.57 -4.77
N ASP A 256 2.70 -19.20 -3.60
CA ASP A 256 2.79 -20.65 -3.42
C ASP A 256 1.73 -21.42 -4.23
N LYS A 257 0.57 -20.81 -4.49
CA LYS A 257 -0.52 -21.43 -5.25
C LYS A 257 -0.41 -21.24 -6.75
N ASN A 258 0.08 -20.07 -7.20
CA ASN A 258 -0.08 -19.62 -8.59
C ASN A 258 1.24 -19.52 -9.37
N ILE A 259 2.38 -19.42 -8.69
CA ILE A 259 3.67 -19.13 -9.34
C ILE A 259 4.67 -20.27 -9.14
N SER A 260 4.80 -20.80 -7.93
CA SER A 260 5.78 -21.87 -7.66
C SER A 260 5.43 -23.23 -8.30
N LYS A 261 4.18 -23.44 -8.73
CA LYS A 261 3.76 -24.64 -9.49
C LYS A 261 3.99 -24.53 -11.00
N SER A 262 4.43 -23.37 -11.46
CA SER A 262 4.58 -23.02 -12.88
C SER A 262 6.04 -23.08 -13.35
N THR A 263 6.95 -23.46 -12.44
CA THR A 263 8.38 -23.71 -12.64
C THR A 263 8.70 -25.15 -12.34
#